data_AF-W1DT53-F1
#
_entry.id   AF-W1DT53-F1
#
_cell.length_a   1.000
_cell.length_b   1.000
_cell.length_c   1.000
_cell.angle_alpha   90.00
_cell.angle_beta   90.00
_cell.angle_gamma   90.00
#
_symmetry.space_group_name_H-M   'P 1'
#
loop_
_entity.id
_entity.type
_entity.pdbx_description
1 polymer ?
#
loop_
_entity_poly.entity_id
_entity_poly.type
_entity_poly.pdbx_seq_one_letter_code
_entity_poly.pdbx_strand_id
1 'polypeptide(L)' 'MAESYSRDANSEIQQQFPRLPNPDLVMYVFPHMTVGNVPVPGYSTVFPFYSQVQYALPGERVGAL' A
#
# COMPACT_ATOMS: atom_id res chain seq x y z
N MET A 1 -21.84 -27.30 -24.63
CA MET A 1 -20.56 -27.16 -23.89
C MET A 1 -20.87 -26.27 -22.71
N ALA A 2 -21.06 -26.83 -21.52
CA ALA A 2 -21.42 -26.04 -20.34
C ALA A 2 -20.16 -25.34 -19.84
N GLU A 3 -20.15 -24.01 -19.90
CA GLU A 3 -19.08 -23.18 -19.36
C GLU A 3 -18.94 -23.47 -17.86
N SER A 4 -17.75 -23.88 -17.45
CA SER A 4 -17.38 -24.07 -16.05
C SER A 4 -17.31 -22.70 -15.34
N TYR A 5 -18.47 -22.10 -15.08
CA TYR A 5 -18.64 -21.01 -14.11
C TYR A 5 -18.58 -21.59 -12.70
N SER A 6 -17.41 -22.08 -12.29
CA SER A 6 -17.17 -22.41 -10.90
C SER A 6 -17.06 -21.10 -10.12
N ARG A 7 -18.17 -20.66 -9.52
CA ARG A 7 -18.18 -19.62 -8.49
C ARG A 7 -17.56 -20.22 -7.23
N ASP A 8 -16.23 -20.15 -7.12
CA ASP A 8 -15.56 -20.48 -5.88
C ASP A 8 -15.75 -19.32 -4.89
N ALA A 9 -16.19 -19.59 -3.66
CA ALA A 9 -16.40 -18.55 -2.64
C ALA A 9 -15.15 -17.66 -2.42
N ASN A 10 -13.95 -18.19 -2.68
CA ASN A 10 -12.69 -17.44 -2.63
C ASN A 10 -12.59 -16.37 -3.72
N SER A 11 -13.07 -16.63 -4.94
CA SER A 11 -13.01 -15.64 -6.03
C SER A 11 -14.04 -14.52 -5.84
N GLU A 12 -15.18 -14.81 -5.23
CA GLU A 12 -16.21 -13.80 -4.91
C GLU A 12 -15.74 -12.80 -3.84
N ILE A 13 -15.11 -13.28 -2.76
CA ILE A 13 -14.58 -12.40 -1.69
C ILE A 13 -13.50 -11.47 -2.24
N GLN A 14 -12.59 -11.96 -3.10
CA GLN A 14 -11.54 -11.13 -3.68
C GLN A 14 -12.08 -10.06 -4.66
N GLN A 15 -13.22 -10.34 -5.31
CA GLN A 15 -13.87 -9.38 -6.22
C GLN A 15 -14.67 -8.31 -5.48
N GLN A 16 -15.30 -8.65 -4.36
CA GLN A 16 -16.13 -7.69 -3.59
C GLN A 16 -15.30 -6.71 -2.75
N PHE A 17 -14.13 -7.15 -2.27
CA PHE A 17 -13.26 -6.35 -1.41
C PHE A 17 -11.84 -6.31 -1.97
N PRO A 18 -11.60 -5.56 -3.06
CA PRO A 18 -10.25 -5.36 -3.57
C PRO A 18 -9.43 -4.49 -2.61
N ARG A 19 -8.11 -4.70 -2.58
CA ARG A 19 -7.19 -3.84 -1.82
C ARG A 19 -7.10 -2.47 -2.47
N LEU A 20 -7.10 -1.42 -1.65
CA LEU A 20 -6.84 -0.06 -2.11
C LEU A 20 -5.32 0.15 -2.33
N PRO A 21 -4.92 1.01 -3.27
CA PRO A 21 -3.51 1.32 -3.49
C PRO A 21 -2.95 1.99 -2.24
N ASN A 22 -1.77 1.57 -1.82
CA ASN A 22 -1.02 2.19 -0.75
C ASN A 22 0.33 2.65 -1.33
N PRO A 23 0.42 3.87 -1.86
CA PRO A 23 1.64 4.33 -2.51
C PRO A 23 2.77 4.49 -1.50
N ASP A 24 3.98 4.29 -1.98
CA ASP A 24 5.19 4.56 -1.22
C ASP A 24 5.51 6.05 -1.23
N LEU A 25 5.86 6.58 -0.07
CA LEU A 25 6.36 7.93 0.13
C LEU A 25 7.87 7.92 0.31
N VAL A 26 8.53 8.93 -0.26
CA VAL A 26 9.96 9.15 -0.09
C VAL A 26 10.17 10.32 0.86
N MET A 27 10.91 10.10 1.95
CA MET A 27 11.38 11.16 2.83
C MET A 27 12.88 11.35 2.66
N TYR A 28 13.30 12.60 2.54
CA TYR A 28 14.71 12.97 2.59
C TYR A 28 15.08 13.42 4.00
N VAL A 29 16.11 12.78 4.57
CA VAL A 29 16.71 13.18 5.83
C VAL A 29 17.88 14.10 5.51
N PHE A 30 17.79 15.36 5.93
CA PHE A 30 18.90 16.31 5.79
C PHE A 30 20.06 15.94 6.72
N PRO A 31 21.32 16.14 6.30
CA PRO A 31 22.47 15.94 7.17
C PRO A 31 22.35 16.75 8.47
N HIS A 32 22.57 16.11 9.62
CA HIS A 32 22.48 16.77 10.93
C HIS A 32 23.37 16.06 11.98
N MET A 33 23.57 16.72 13.13
CA MET A 33 24.24 16.12 14.29
C MET A 33 23.20 15.58 15.27
N THR A 34 23.44 14.39 15.82
CA THR A 34 22.62 13.84 16.90
C THR A 34 22.96 14.49 18.25
N VAL A 35 22.12 14.25 19.27
CA VAL A 35 22.38 14.66 20.67
C VAL A 35 23.71 14.08 21.20
N GLY A 36 24.16 12.92 20.69
CA GLY A 36 25.45 12.31 21.03
C GLY A 36 26.65 12.83 20.23
N ASN A 37 26.50 13.91 19.46
CA ASN A 37 27.52 14.47 18.56
C ASN A 37 28.04 13.49 17.50
N VAL A 38 27.20 12.52 17.10
CA VAL A 38 27.45 11.61 15.99
C VAL A 38 26.82 12.20 14.73
N PRO A 39 27.56 12.32 13.61
CA PRO A 39 27.02 12.86 12.36
C PRO A 39 26.07 11.87 11.69
N VAL A 40 24.95 12.38 11.18
CA VAL A 40 24.01 11.65 10.34
C VAL A 40 24.14 12.15 8.90
N PRO A 41 24.50 11.29 7.92
CA PRO A 41 24.57 11.69 6.53
C PRO A 41 23.17 11.96 5.95
N GLY A 42 23.12 12.65 4.82
CA GLY A 42 21.87 12.81 4.09
C GLY A 42 21.51 11.52 3.36
N TYR A 43 20.26 11.09 3.47
CA TYR A 43 19.75 9.91 2.74
C TYR A 43 18.25 10.00 2.51
N SER A 44 17.78 9.25 1.51
CA SER A 44 16.36 9.06 1.25
C SER A 44 15.89 7.74 1.85
N THR A 45 14.70 7.73 2.44
CA THR A 45 14.03 6.52 2.93
C THR A 45 12.63 6.43 2.34
N VAL A 46 12.07 5.22 2.31
CA VAL A 46 10.77 4.91 1.72
C VAL A 46 9.86 4.30 2.79
N PHE A 47 8.62 4.76 2.87
CA PHE A 47 7.62 4.23 3.80
C PHE A 47 6.22 4.32 3.18
N PRO A 48 5.28 3.43 3.55
CA PRO A 48 3.95 3.43 2.95
C PRO A 48 3.13 4.65 3.42
N PHE A 49 2.25 5.16 2.56
CA PHE A 49 1.34 6.27 2.88
C PHE A 49 0.39 5.93 4.03
N TYR A 50 -0.15 4.70 4.04
CA TYR A 50 -0.99 4.15 5.11
C TYR A 50 -0.25 3.04 5.87
N SER A 51 -0.44 2.98 7.19
CA SER A 51 0.19 1.96 8.05
C SER A 51 -0.36 0.54 7.84
N GLN A 52 -1.55 0.42 7.25
CA GLN A 52 -2.24 -0.84 7.03
C GLN A 52 -2.80 -0.87 5.60
N VAL A 53 -2.90 -2.08 5.04
CA VAL A 53 -3.59 -2.29 3.76
C VAL A 53 -5.08 -2.10 3.98
N GLN A 54 -5.65 -1.13 3.28
CA GLN A 54 -7.08 -0.87 3.28
C GLN A 54 -7.77 -1.68 2.19
N TYR A 55 -9.01 -2.08 2.43
CA TYR A 55 -9.85 -2.77 1.48
C TYR A 55 -10.99 -1.85 1.07
N ALA A 56 -11.31 -1.82 -0.22
CA ALA A 56 -12.44 -1.07 -0.73
C ALA A 56 -13.75 -1.69 -0.23
N LEU A 57 -14.72 -0.85 0.09
CA LEU A 57 -16.07 -1.30 0.34
C LEU A 57 -16.76 -1.70 -0.99
N PRO A 58 -17.80 -2.52 -0.97
CA PRO A 58 -18.51 -2.92 -2.18
C PRO A 58 -19.04 -1.68 -2.92
N GLY A 59 -18.62 -1.52 -4.18
CA GLY A 59 -19.00 -0.39 -5.03
C GLY A 59 -18.00 0.78 -5.04
N GLU A 60 -17.02 0.80 -4.14
CA GLU A 60 -15.89 1.75 -4.22
C GLU A 60 -14.94 1.34 -5.35
N ARG A 61 -14.53 2.30 -6.17
CA ARG A 61 -13.58 2.07 -7.25
C ARG A 61 -12.16 2.24 -6.74
N VAL A 62 -11.32 1.24 -7.01
CA VAL A 62 -9.87 1.37 -6.90
C VAL A 62 -9.44 2.33 -8.01
N GLY A 63 -9.25 3.61 -7.67
CA GLY A 63 -8.72 4.58 -8.63
C GLY A 63 -7.35 4.12 -9.14
N ALA A 64 -7.15 4.16 -10.45
CA ALA A 64 -5.82 4.00 -11.03
C ALA A 64 -4.99 5.24 -10.69
N LEU A 65 -3.79 5.02 -10.14
CA LEU A 65 -2.77 6.06 -10.01
C LEU A 65 -2.23 6.43 -11.39
#